data_AF-A0A382LZX4-F1
#
_entry.id   AF-A0A382LZX4-F1
#
_cell.length_a   1.000
_cell.length_b   1.000
_cell.length_c   1.000
_cell.angle_alpha   90.00
_cell.angle_beta   90.00
_cell.angle_gamma   90.00
#
_symmetry.space_group_name_H-M   'P 1'
#
loop_
_entity.id
_entity.type
_entity.pdbx_description
1 polymer ?
#
loop_
_entity_poly.entity_id
_entity_poly.type
_entity_poly.pdbx_seq_one_letter_code
_entity_poly.pdbx_strand_id
1 'polypeptide(L)'
;MRIKAMWDEFFQSYDVLLCPVTFTTAFDHDHNPDLLGRYITVDGAERHYSEITTWPSVATISQLPATVVPIGHSPVGLPIGMQVIGPYLEDYTTIAFARAIEGVCSGYTPPPTVK
;
A
#
# COMPACT_ATOMS: atom_id res chain seq x y z
N MET A 1 -10.38 1.82 -21.17
CA MET A 1 -11.73 1.24 -20.99
C MET A 1 -11.68 -0.19 -20.44
N ARG A 2 -10.86 -1.10 -20.99
CA ARG A 2 -10.76 -2.51 -20.52
C ARG A 2 -10.45 -2.68 -19.02
N ILE A 3 -9.44 -1.99 -18.49
CA ILE A 3 -9.04 -2.11 -17.08
C ILE A 3 -10.17 -1.70 -16.14
N LYS A 4 -10.86 -0.59 -16.41
CA LYS A 4 -12.01 -0.15 -15.61
C LYS A 4 -13.13 -1.18 -15.59
N ALA A 5 -13.51 -1.71 -16.76
CA ALA A 5 -14.55 -2.73 -16.85
C ALA A 5 -14.20 -4.02 -16.07
N MET A 6 -12.93 -4.43 -16.06
CA MET A 6 -12.48 -5.58 -15.25
C MET A 6 -12.60 -5.32 -13.75
N TRP A 7 -12.31 -4.09 -13.30
CA TRP A 7 -12.51 -3.71 -11.90
C TRP A 7 -13.98 -3.59 -11.54
N ASP A 8 -14.79 -2.99 -12.42
CA ASP A 8 -16.24 -2.90 -12.22
C ASP A 8 -16.86 -4.31 -12.09
N GLU A 9 -16.38 -5.30 -12.88
CA GLU A 9 -16.78 -6.69 -12.75
C GLU A 9 -16.32 -7.32 -11.43
N PHE A 10 -15.06 -7.11 -11.02
CA PHE A 10 -14.55 -7.59 -9.74
C PHE A 10 -15.38 -7.08 -8.55
N PHE A 11 -15.71 -5.79 -8.54
CA PHE A 11 -16.47 -5.16 -7.46
C PHE A 11 -17.96 -5.52 -7.45
N GLN A 12 -18.48 -6.25 -8.44
CA GLN A 12 -19.81 -6.86 -8.33
C GLN A 12 -19.85 -7.99 -7.30
N SER A 13 -18.71 -8.59 -6.98
CA SER A 13 -18.60 -9.73 -6.06
C SER A 13 -17.93 -9.39 -4.73
N TYR A 14 -17.20 -8.28 -4.65
CA TYR A 14 -16.41 -7.89 -3.49
C TYR A 14 -16.56 -6.40 -3.21
N ASP A 15 -16.68 -6.00 -1.95
CA ASP A 15 -16.81 -4.58 -1.59
C ASP A 15 -15.46 -3.84 -1.59
N VAL A 16 -14.36 -4.55 -1.33
CA VAL A 16 -13.00 -4.00 -1.30
C VAL A 16 -11.97 -5.02 -1.78
N LEU A 17 -10.86 -4.53 -2.33
CA LEU A 17 -9.63 -5.30 -2.52
C LEU A 17 -8.61 -4.90 -1.45
N LEU A 18 -8.07 -5.88 -0.74
CA LEU A 18 -6.95 -5.71 0.18
C LEU A 18 -5.64 -6.00 -0.55
N CYS A 19 -4.66 -5.10 -0.43
CA CYS A 19 -3.35 -5.26 -1.06
C CYS A 19 -2.23 -4.62 -0.23
N PRO A 20 -0.97 -5.06 -0.39
CA PRO A 20 0.17 -4.37 0.20
C PRO A 20 0.25 -2.91 -0.28
N VAL A 21 0.80 -2.02 0.54
CA VAL A 21 1.12 -0.65 0.12
C VAL A 21 2.41 -0.65 -0.71
N THR A 22 3.41 -1.41 -0.25
CA THR A 22 4.71 -1.62 -0.87
C THR A 22 5.15 -3.06 -0.59
N PHE A 23 6.14 -3.57 -1.34
CA PHE A 23 6.66 -4.93 -1.12
C PHE A 23 7.72 -5.02 -0.01
N THR A 24 8.05 -3.90 0.64
CA THR A 24 8.99 -3.83 1.76
C THR A 24 8.55 -2.72 2.72
N THR A 25 8.99 -2.78 3.97
CA THR A 25 8.89 -1.66 4.92
C THR A 25 9.85 -0.53 4.53
N ALA A 26 9.94 0.51 5.35
CA ALA A 26 10.96 1.53 5.17
C ALA A 26 12.36 0.89 5.00
N PHE A 27 13.09 1.38 4.02
CA PHE A 27 14.43 0.92 3.66
C PHE A 27 15.37 2.13 3.62
N ASP A 28 16.68 1.88 3.67
CA ASP A 28 17.67 2.96 3.64
C ASP A 28 17.65 3.68 2.30
N HIS A 29 17.74 5.01 2.34
CA HIS A 29 17.73 5.81 1.12
C HIS A 29 19.03 5.62 0.35
N ASP A 30 18.91 5.22 -0.92
CA ASP A 30 20.02 5.31 -1.87
C ASP A 30 20.13 6.75 -2.39
N HIS A 31 21.23 7.41 -2.04
CA HIS A 31 21.52 8.79 -2.40
C HIS A 31 22.26 8.95 -3.74
N ASN A 32 22.46 7.87 -4.51
CA ASN A 32 23.07 7.92 -5.83
C ASN A 32 22.33 8.91 -6.75
N PRO A 33 22.97 9.91 -7.36
CA PRO A 33 22.30 10.87 -8.24
C PRO A 33 21.65 10.22 -9.48
N ASP A 34 22.15 9.06 -9.93
CA ASP A 34 21.50 8.27 -10.98
C ASP A 34 20.34 7.46 -10.40
N LEU A 35 19.11 7.93 -10.64
CA LEU A 35 17.88 7.30 -10.18
C LEU A 35 17.66 5.89 -10.77
N LEU A 36 18.14 5.64 -11.99
CA LEU A 36 17.97 4.37 -12.69
C LEU A 36 19.01 3.33 -12.26
N GLY A 37 20.05 3.76 -11.55
CA GLY A 37 21.05 2.89 -10.94
C GLY A 37 20.71 2.43 -9.53
N ARG A 38 19.52 2.78 -9.00
CA ARG A 38 19.16 2.52 -7.59
C ARG A 38 18.47 1.17 -7.42
N TYR A 39 18.96 0.39 -6.47
CA TYR A 39 18.44 -0.94 -6.13
C TYR A 39 18.30 -1.10 -4.62
N ILE A 40 17.37 -1.96 -4.22
CA ILE A 40 17.15 -2.36 -2.83
C ILE A 40 17.07 -3.88 -2.74
N THR A 41 17.66 -4.45 -1.69
CA THR A 41 17.54 -5.88 -1.41
C THR A 41 16.24 -6.14 -0.65
N VAL A 42 15.37 -6.99 -1.19
CA VAL A 42 14.14 -7.45 -0.54
C VAL A 42 14.08 -8.97 -0.60
N ASP A 43 13.94 -9.61 0.57
CA ASP A 43 13.93 -11.07 0.71
C ASP A 43 15.12 -11.77 0.03
N GLY A 44 16.29 -11.13 0.06
CA GLY A 44 17.53 -11.62 -0.55
C GLY A 44 17.62 -11.44 -2.07
N ALA A 45 16.64 -10.78 -2.70
CA ALA A 45 16.65 -10.46 -4.12
C ALA A 45 16.83 -8.96 -4.35
N GLU A 46 17.66 -8.60 -5.34
CA GLU A 46 17.80 -7.21 -5.79
C GLU A 46 16.54 -6.78 -6.58
N ARG A 47 15.98 -5.64 -6.19
CA ARG A 47 14.80 -5.03 -6.81
C ARG A 47 15.10 -3.60 -7.17
N HIS A 48 14.65 -3.17 -8.34
CA HIS A 48 14.87 -1.80 -8.77
C HIS A 48 14.02 -0.84 -7.92
N TYR A 49 14.59 0.30 -7.55
CA TYR A 49 13.94 1.26 -6.63
C TYR A 49 12.55 1.70 -7.11
N SER A 50 12.36 1.84 -8.44
CA SER A 50 11.07 2.27 -9.01
C SER A 50 9.93 1.28 -8.84
N GLU A 51 10.24 -0.01 -8.61
CA GLU A 51 9.23 -1.04 -8.38
C GLU A 51 8.39 -0.73 -7.14
N ILE A 52 8.88 0.12 -6.22
CA ILE A 52 8.14 0.51 -5.01
C ILE A 52 6.72 1.02 -5.33
N THR A 53 6.52 1.54 -6.54
CA THR A 53 5.23 2.06 -7.02
C THR A 53 4.31 0.99 -7.63
N THR A 54 4.73 -0.26 -7.77
CA THR A 54 3.93 -1.33 -8.40
C THR A 54 2.59 -1.56 -7.69
N TRP A 55 2.58 -1.62 -6.36
CA TRP A 55 1.35 -1.86 -5.59
C TRP A 55 0.40 -0.64 -5.54
N PRO A 56 0.87 0.59 -5.26
CA PRO A 56 0.01 1.77 -5.31
C PRO A 56 -0.55 2.01 -6.72
N SER A 57 0.22 1.66 -7.76
CA SER A 57 -0.22 1.80 -9.15
C SER A 57 -1.51 1.06 -9.47
N VAL A 58 -1.83 -0.03 -8.75
CA VAL A 58 -3.08 -0.79 -8.94
C VAL A 58 -4.30 0.13 -8.83
N ALA A 59 -4.34 0.98 -7.81
CA ALA A 59 -5.41 1.96 -7.62
C ALA A 59 -5.26 3.13 -8.61
N THR A 60 -4.04 3.67 -8.76
CA THR A 60 -3.77 4.88 -9.56
C THR A 60 -4.12 4.71 -11.04
N ILE A 61 -3.66 3.64 -11.69
CA ILE A 61 -3.91 3.42 -13.13
C ILE A 61 -5.37 3.10 -13.41
N SER A 62 -6.08 2.58 -12.42
CA SER A 62 -7.48 2.16 -12.49
C SER A 62 -8.44 3.29 -12.10
N GLN A 63 -7.92 4.38 -11.53
CA GLN A 63 -8.68 5.51 -10.98
C GLN A 63 -9.64 5.09 -9.86
N LEU A 64 -9.24 4.13 -9.04
CA LEU A 64 -10.01 3.63 -7.92
C LEU A 64 -9.62 4.36 -6.62
N PRO A 65 -10.57 4.60 -5.71
CA PRO A 65 -10.24 5.12 -4.39
C PRO A 65 -9.48 4.08 -3.57
N ALA A 66 -8.56 4.55 -2.73
CA ALA A 66 -7.79 3.69 -1.85
C ALA A 66 -7.47 4.39 -0.52
N THR A 67 -7.66 3.68 0.59
CA THR A 67 -7.28 4.12 1.94
C THR A 67 -6.24 3.17 2.53
N VAL A 68 -5.19 3.72 3.15
CA VAL A 68 -4.15 2.91 3.80
C VAL A 68 -4.38 2.82 5.30
N VAL A 69 -4.29 1.61 5.83
CA VAL A 69 -4.47 1.30 7.25
C VAL A 69 -3.23 0.64 7.84
N PRO A 70 -2.77 1.05 9.04
CA PRO A 70 -1.67 0.37 9.73
C PRO A 70 -2.14 -1.00 10.25
N ILE A 71 -1.41 -2.06 9.88
CA ILE A 71 -1.79 -3.44 10.23
C ILE A 71 -0.80 -4.13 11.16
N GLY A 72 0.40 -3.56 11.32
CA GLY A 72 1.48 -4.24 12.04
C GLY A 72 2.78 -3.48 12.05
N HIS A 73 3.78 -4.13 12.63
CA HIS A 73 5.18 -3.77 12.47
C HIS A 73 5.95 -5.01 11.98
N SER A 74 7.02 -4.80 11.24
CA SER A 74 7.96 -5.86 10.87
C SER A 74 8.74 -6.35 12.10
N PRO A 75 9.48 -7.46 12.00
CA PRO A 75 10.34 -7.94 13.10
C PRO A 75 11.37 -6.93 13.59
N VAL A 76 11.72 -5.92 12.77
CA VAL A 76 12.63 -4.82 13.12
C VAL A 76 11.90 -3.56 13.58
N GLY A 77 10.59 -3.64 13.84
CA GLY A 77 9.80 -2.56 14.42
C GLY A 77 9.36 -1.48 13.43
N LEU A 78 9.45 -1.72 12.11
CA LEU A 78 9.03 -0.74 11.11
C LEU A 78 7.55 -0.91 10.76
N PRO A 79 6.76 0.18 10.61
CA PRO A 79 5.33 0.10 10.32
C PRO A 79 5.02 -0.65 9.01
N ILE A 80 3.96 -1.46 9.04
CA ILE A 80 3.39 -2.15 7.88
C ILE A 80 1.98 -1.62 7.65
N GLY A 81 1.71 -1.18 6.42
CA GLY A 81 0.39 -0.74 5.97
C GLY A 81 -0.25 -1.71 4.99
N MET A 82 -1.58 -1.70 4.95
CA MET A 82 -2.40 -2.36 3.94
C MET A 82 -3.22 -1.31 3.21
N GLN A 83 -3.28 -1.40 1.89
CA GLN A 83 -4.13 -0.59 1.05
C GLN A 83 -5.49 -1.29 0.88
N VAL A 84 -6.55 -0.55 1.16
CA VAL A 84 -7.95 -0.93 0.95
C VAL A 84 -8.45 -0.17 -0.27
N ILE A 85 -8.59 -0.87 -1.40
CA ILE A 85 -9.08 -0.29 -2.66
C ILE A 85 -10.58 -0.57 -2.78
N GLY A 86 -11.35 0.46 -3.13
CA GLY A 86 -12.81 0.35 -3.31
C GLY A 86 -13.24 0.56 -4.77
N PRO A 87 -14.55 0.39 -5.04
CA PRO A 87 -15.14 0.67 -6.35
C PRO A 87 -14.98 2.15 -6.75
N TYR A 88 -15.10 2.43 -8.05
CA TYR A 88 -15.00 3.79 -8.57
C TYR A 88 -16.02 4.72 -7.88
N LEU A 89 -15.53 5.84 -7.33
CA LEU A 89 -16.30 6.85 -6.56
C LEU A 89 -16.85 6.38 -5.20
N GLU A 90 -16.35 5.26 -4.67
CA GLU A 90 -16.73 4.75 -3.35
C GLU A 90 -15.66 4.98 -2.27
N ASP A 91 -15.10 6.19 -2.21
CA ASP A 91 -14.11 6.58 -1.19
C ASP A 91 -14.59 6.28 0.23
N TYR A 92 -15.87 6.54 0.53
CA TYR A 92 -16.48 6.27 1.83
C TYR A 92 -16.45 4.79 2.21
N THR A 93 -16.53 3.87 1.24
CA THR A 93 -16.44 2.42 1.51
C THR A 93 -15.06 2.06 2.07
N THR A 94 -13.98 2.57 1.46
CA THR A 94 -12.62 2.30 1.93
C THR A 94 -12.32 2.94 3.29
N ILE A 95 -12.85 4.13 3.55
CA ILE A 95 -12.71 4.83 4.84
C ILE A 95 -13.53 4.13 5.93
N ALA A 96 -14.75 3.68 5.62
CA ALA A 96 -15.60 2.94 6.54
C ALA A 96 -14.95 1.59 6.90
N PHE A 97 -14.40 0.88 5.93
CA PHE A 97 -13.63 -0.33 6.18
C PHE A 97 -12.42 -0.04 7.08
N ALA A 98 -11.67 1.03 6.79
CA ALA A 98 -10.52 1.42 7.60
C ALA A 98 -10.88 1.68 9.06
N ARG A 99 -12.02 2.32 9.31
CA ARG A 99 -12.56 2.49 10.67
C ARG A 99 -13.01 1.15 11.27
N ALA A 100 -13.65 0.28 10.51
CA ALA A 100 -14.18 -0.98 11.01
C ALA A 100 -13.10 -1.95 11.50
N ILE A 101 -11.91 -1.91 10.91
CA ILE A 101 -10.78 -2.76 11.32
C ILE A 101 -9.94 -2.15 12.46
N GLU A 102 -10.27 -0.93 12.90
CA GLU A 102 -9.60 -0.30 14.04
C GLU A 102 -9.76 -1.19 15.29
N GLY A 103 -8.65 -1.52 15.95
CA GLY A 103 -8.62 -2.44 17.09
C GLY A 103 -8.59 -3.93 16.75
N VAL A 104 -8.74 -4.32 15.47
CA VAL A 104 -8.47 -5.69 15.00
C VAL A 104 -6.97 -5.89 14.77
N CYS A 105 -6.31 -4.88 14.19
CA CYS A 105 -4.87 -4.86 13.98
C CYS A 105 -4.15 -4.06 15.08
N SER A 106 -2.81 -4.01 15.04
CA SER A 106 -2.00 -3.28 16.02
C SER A 106 -2.26 -1.77 16.06
N GLY A 107 -2.93 -1.21 15.04
CA GLY A 107 -3.26 0.20 14.94
C GLY A 107 -2.02 1.09 14.71
N TYR A 108 -2.21 2.40 14.85
CA TYR A 108 -1.15 3.39 14.73
C TYR A 108 -0.36 3.52 16.03
N THR A 109 0.97 3.52 15.93
CA THR A 109 1.87 3.87 17.03
C THR A 109 2.67 5.11 16.63
N PRO A 110 2.65 6.21 17.42
CA PRO A 110 3.47 7.38 17.13
C PRO A 110 4.96 7.02 17.09
N PRO A 111 5.74 7.54 16.11
CA PRO A 111 7.18 7.33 16.10
C PRO A 111 7.82 8.03 17.31
N PRO A 112 8.99 7.55 17.79
CA PRO A 112 9.74 8.22 18.83
C PRO A 112 10.04 9.67 18.44
N THR A 113 9.82 10.62 19.35
CA THR A 113 10.23 12.00 19.11
C THR A 113 11.75 12.08 19.13
N VAL A 114 12.36 12.50 18.02
CA VAL A 114 13.79 12.80 17.96
C VAL A 114 14.02 14.03 18.86
N LYS A 115 14.92 13.91 19.84
CA LYS A 115 15.38 15.04 20.65
C LYS A 115 16.54 15.74 19.96
#